data_AF-A0A673UWQ6-F1
#
_entry.id   AF-A0A673UWQ6-F1
#
_cell.length_a   1.000
_cell.length_b   1.000
_cell.length_c   1.000
_cell.angle_alpha   90.00
_cell.angle_beta   90.00
_cell.angle_gamma   90.00
#
_symmetry.space_group_name_H-M   'P 1'
#
loop_
_entity.id
_entity.type
_entity.pdbx_description
1 polymer ?
#
loop_
_entity_poly.entity_id
_entity_poly.type
_entity_poly.pdbx_seq_one_letter_code
_entity_poly.pdbx_strand_id
1 'polypeptide(L)'
;MPGMVLFGRRWAIASDDLVFPGFFELSLRVVWWIGILTLYLLHRGKLDCAGGTLLSSYLIVLLVLLAVIICTLSAIVCVSMKGTICNPGPRKSMAKLLYIRLALFLPEMVWASLGAAWITDDIECDKTVVSGIIATVIVRTQIWCPAISRQASPFSISSRTVSGAARSLRRSSAIPRGPPSCRARTAEYDLVGGDWLSCHFGSVLQTTGLQYRDLIHVSFHDRVYELPFLVALDHKKESVVVAVRGTMSLQDILTDLSAESESLNLECGVQDCLAHKGISQAAGYVYQRLINDGILSQAFSIAPEYRLVVVGHSLGAGAAALLAIMLRSTHPQVRCYAFSPPGGLLSKSLYEYSKTFIVSLVLGKDVIPRLSVTNLEDLKKRILRVIAHCTKPKYQILLRGCRYELFGGNPDNFPTELDGGAQGHLTQPLLGEQSLLTHGSPTYSFSSDSPLESPAKYPPLYPPGRIIHLEEEGTGGRFCRAAARYSARWAHGSQFSKILIGPKMLTDHMPDILMKALDSVVSDRAAYVFCPPGGGANVDVV
;
A
#
# COMPACT_ATOMS: atom_id res chain seq x y z
N MET A 1 -10.44 -2.48 -18.16
CA MET A 1 -10.34 -3.40 -19.32
C MET A 1 -11.74 -3.87 -19.68
N PRO A 2 -12.08 -4.17 -20.95
CA PRO A 2 -13.43 -4.62 -21.28
C PRO A 2 -13.70 -5.98 -20.65
N GLY A 3 -14.70 -6.06 -19.78
CA GLY A 3 -15.17 -7.32 -19.20
C GLY A 3 -15.63 -8.31 -20.27
N MET A 4 -15.38 -9.60 -20.06
CA MET A 4 -15.73 -10.66 -21.01
C MET A 4 -17.24 -10.85 -21.09
N VAL A 5 -17.76 -11.20 -22.27
CA VAL A 5 -19.16 -11.60 -22.44
C VAL A 5 -19.23 -13.12 -22.50
N LEU A 6 -19.86 -13.73 -21.50
CA LEU A 6 -20.10 -15.16 -21.41
C LEU A 6 -21.58 -15.37 -21.09
N PHE A 7 -22.22 -16.32 -21.77
CA PHE A 7 -23.65 -16.63 -21.63
C PHE A 7 -24.57 -15.42 -21.86
N GLY A 8 -24.21 -14.54 -22.79
CA GLY A 8 -24.97 -13.32 -23.07
C GLY A 8 -24.92 -12.26 -21.95
N ARG A 9 -24.10 -12.45 -20.91
CA ARG A 9 -23.88 -11.47 -19.83
C ARG A 9 -22.45 -10.97 -19.85
N ARG A 10 -22.27 -9.69 -19.51
CA ARG A 10 -20.94 -9.09 -19.33
C ARG A 10 -20.46 -9.37 -17.90
N TRP A 11 -19.34 -10.06 -17.77
CA TRP A 11 -18.70 -10.38 -16.50
C TRP A 11 -17.66 -9.32 -16.15
N ALA A 12 -17.48 -9.05 -14.86
CA ALA A 12 -16.43 -8.16 -14.35
C ALA A 12 -15.02 -8.76 -14.45
N ILE A 13 -14.90 -9.99 -14.97
CA ILE A 13 -13.65 -10.71 -15.17
C ILE A 13 -13.12 -10.38 -16.56
N ALA A 14 -11.88 -9.88 -16.63
CA ALA A 14 -11.16 -9.70 -17.87
C ALA A 14 -10.47 -11.00 -18.28
N SER A 15 -10.25 -11.21 -19.58
CA SER A 15 -9.45 -12.33 -20.09
C SER A 15 -8.05 -12.39 -19.49
N ASP A 16 -7.57 -11.27 -18.96
CA ASP A 16 -6.23 -11.06 -18.42
C ASP A 16 -6.10 -11.54 -16.96
N ASP A 17 -7.21 -11.62 -16.23
CA ASP A 17 -7.23 -12.07 -14.83
C ASP A 17 -6.99 -13.59 -14.72
N LEU A 18 -7.04 -14.30 -15.86
CA LEU A 18 -6.90 -15.76 -15.94
C LEU A 18 -5.45 -16.24 -16.05
N VAL A 19 -4.47 -15.35 -16.27
CA VAL A 19 -3.05 -15.75 -16.43
C VAL A 19 -2.53 -16.43 -15.16
N PHE A 20 -2.64 -15.77 -14.00
CA PHE A 20 -2.06 -16.26 -12.75
C PHE A 20 -2.81 -17.47 -12.17
N PRO A 21 -4.16 -17.44 -12.05
CA PRO A 21 -4.91 -18.62 -11.63
C PRO A 21 -4.70 -19.80 -12.58
N GLY A 22 -4.68 -19.55 -13.90
CA GLY A 22 -4.45 -20.57 -14.91
C GLY A 22 -3.05 -21.17 -14.86
N PHE A 23 -2.01 -20.36 -14.62
CA PHE A 23 -0.63 -20.85 -14.47
C PHE A 23 -0.44 -21.68 -13.20
N PHE A 24 -1.04 -21.26 -12.08
CA PHE A 24 -1.02 -22.01 -10.83
C PHE A 24 -1.74 -23.36 -10.98
N GLU A 25 -2.95 -23.35 -11.55
CA GLU A 25 -3.69 -24.58 -11.84
C GLU A 25 -2.90 -25.49 -12.79
N LEU A 26 -2.35 -24.95 -13.88
CA LEU A 26 -1.54 -25.71 -14.83
C LEU A 26 -0.34 -26.39 -14.15
N SER A 27 0.35 -25.68 -13.26
CA SER A 27 1.51 -26.21 -12.54
C SER A 27 1.14 -27.42 -11.67
N LEU A 28 0.05 -27.31 -10.90
CA LEU A 28 -0.46 -28.42 -10.08
C LEU A 28 -0.88 -29.62 -10.95
N ARG A 29 -1.54 -29.37 -12.08
CA ARG A 29 -2.02 -30.41 -13.01
C ARG A 29 -0.86 -31.14 -13.68
N VAL A 30 0.22 -30.44 -14.05
CA VAL A 30 1.42 -31.03 -14.64
C VAL A 30 2.14 -31.93 -13.63
N VAL A 31 2.36 -31.45 -12.41
CA VAL A 31 2.95 -32.27 -11.33
C VAL A 31 2.13 -33.55 -11.10
N TRP A 32 0.81 -33.41 -11.07
CA TRP A 32 -0.10 -34.53 -10.92
C TRP A 32 0.01 -35.56 -12.05
N TRP A 33 0.01 -35.08 -13.29
CA TRP A 33 0.10 -35.93 -14.47
C TRP A 33 1.41 -36.71 -14.51
N ILE A 34 2.54 -36.06 -14.16
CA ILE A 34 3.84 -36.71 -14.04
C ILE A 34 3.80 -37.78 -12.93
N GLY A 35 3.19 -37.49 -11.79
CA GLY A 35 3.04 -38.44 -10.68
C GLY A 35 2.28 -39.71 -11.10
N ILE A 36 1.12 -39.55 -11.75
CA ILE A 36 0.32 -40.69 -12.25
C ILE A 36 1.06 -41.45 -13.35
N LEU A 37 1.71 -40.74 -14.28
CA LEU A 37 2.47 -41.38 -15.34
C LEU A 37 3.61 -42.23 -14.77
N THR A 38 4.34 -41.70 -13.78
CA THR A 38 5.43 -42.40 -13.11
C THR A 38 4.91 -43.65 -12.39
N LEU A 39 3.80 -43.53 -11.66
CA LEU A 39 3.15 -44.67 -11.00
C LEU A 39 2.72 -45.74 -12.01
N TYR A 40 2.11 -45.34 -13.12
CA TYR A 40 1.68 -46.24 -14.19
C TYR A 40 2.86 -46.98 -14.82
N LEU A 41 3.96 -46.28 -15.14
CA LEU A 41 5.15 -46.89 -15.75
C LEU A 41 5.86 -47.85 -14.80
N LEU A 42 5.98 -47.51 -13.51
CA LEU A 42 6.64 -48.35 -12.50
C LEU A 42 5.85 -49.64 -12.19
N HIS A 43 4.52 -49.58 -12.25
CA HIS A 43 3.65 -50.68 -11.86
C HIS A 43 3.01 -51.43 -13.04
N ARG A 44 3.35 -51.07 -14.28
CA ARG A 44 2.80 -51.69 -15.50
C ARG A 44 2.92 -53.22 -15.50
N GLY A 45 4.01 -53.77 -14.97
CA GLY A 45 4.24 -55.22 -14.89
C GLY A 45 3.63 -55.91 -13.66
N LYS A 46 3.07 -55.16 -12.70
CA LYS A 46 2.40 -55.71 -11.49
C LYS A 46 0.87 -55.68 -11.61
N LEU A 47 0.33 -55.18 -12.72
CA LEU A 47 -1.10 -55.04 -12.98
C LEU A 47 -1.71 -56.28 -13.69
N ASP A 48 -1.01 -57.41 -13.73
CA ASP A 48 -1.51 -58.68 -14.30
C ASP A 48 -2.32 -59.50 -13.27
N CYS A 49 -3.16 -58.82 -12.47
CA CYS A 49 -4.10 -59.42 -11.49
C CYS A 49 -5.51 -59.49 -12.09
N ALA A 50 -6.40 -60.32 -11.52
CA ALA A 50 -7.83 -60.33 -11.89
C ALA A 50 -8.45 -58.95 -11.57
N GLY A 51 -8.68 -58.13 -12.60
CA GLY A 51 -9.13 -56.73 -12.46
C GLY A 51 -8.08 -55.66 -12.80
N GLY A 52 -6.82 -56.04 -13.01
CA GLY A 52 -5.76 -55.10 -13.37
C GLY A 52 -5.86 -54.52 -14.79
N THR A 53 -6.51 -55.23 -15.72
CA THR A 53 -6.88 -54.69 -17.05
C THR A 53 -7.87 -53.53 -16.94
N LEU A 54 -8.82 -53.64 -16.01
CA LEU A 54 -9.82 -52.62 -15.70
C LEU A 54 -9.15 -51.37 -15.08
N LEU A 55 -8.26 -51.56 -14.11
CA LEU A 55 -7.48 -50.48 -13.49
C LEU A 55 -6.50 -49.81 -14.48
N SER A 56 -5.84 -50.59 -15.33
CA SER A 56 -4.92 -50.10 -16.37
C SER A 56 -5.66 -49.23 -17.39
N SER A 57 -6.82 -49.69 -17.87
CA SER A 57 -7.68 -48.88 -18.76
C SER A 57 -8.18 -47.60 -18.09
N TYR A 58 -8.53 -47.64 -16.79
CA TYR A 58 -8.92 -46.46 -16.03
C TYR A 58 -7.81 -45.40 -15.95
N LEU A 59 -6.59 -45.83 -15.63
CA LEU A 59 -5.41 -44.95 -15.52
C LEU A 59 -5.01 -44.35 -16.87
N ILE A 60 -5.11 -45.12 -17.97
CA ILE A 60 -4.84 -44.63 -19.33
C ILE A 60 -5.84 -43.52 -19.70
N VAL A 61 -7.13 -43.75 -19.50
CA VAL A 61 -8.16 -42.74 -19.80
C VAL A 61 -7.98 -41.50 -18.93
N LEU A 62 -7.63 -41.67 -17.65
CA LEU A 62 -7.33 -40.56 -16.74
C LEU A 62 -6.12 -39.74 -17.20
N LEU A 63 -5.04 -40.38 -17.66
CA LEU A 63 -3.85 -39.71 -18.21
C LEU A 63 -4.17 -38.93 -19.49
N VAL A 64 -4.97 -39.50 -20.39
CA VAL A 64 -5.41 -38.84 -21.63
C VAL A 64 -6.30 -37.64 -21.31
N LEU A 65 -7.28 -37.81 -20.42
CA LEU A 65 -8.19 -36.74 -20.01
C LEU A 65 -7.44 -35.57 -19.36
N LEU A 66 -6.48 -35.86 -18.46
CA LEU A 66 -5.63 -34.85 -17.85
C LEU A 66 -4.72 -34.16 -18.86
N ALA A 67 -4.16 -34.88 -19.84
CA ALA A 67 -3.35 -34.29 -20.90
C ALA A 67 -4.17 -33.28 -21.74
N VAL A 68 -5.41 -33.63 -22.12
CA VAL A 68 -6.31 -32.72 -22.84
C VAL A 68 -6.60 -31.47 -22.00
N ILE A 69 -6.87 -31.63 -20.69
CA ILE A 69 -7.09 -30.50 -19.78
C ILE A 69 -5.84 -29.60 -19.69
N ILE A 70 -4.64 -30.18 -19.55
CA ILE A 70 -3.37 -29.45 -19.52
C ILE A 70 -3.16 -28.67 -20.82
N CYS A 71 -3.43 -29.27 -21.98
CA CYS A 71 -3.35 -28.59 -23.28
C CYS A 71 -4.32 -27.40 -23.37
N THR A 72 -5.57 -27.57 -22.92
CA THR A 72 -6.56 -26.47 -22.93
C THR A 72 -6.21 -25.36 -21.95
N LEU A 73 -5.75 -25.66 -20.74
CA LEU A 73 -5.26 -24.67 -19.77
C LEU A 73 -4.03 -23.93 -20.30
N SER A 74 -3.10 -24.65 -20.93
CA SER A 74 -1.93 -24.05 -21.58
C SER A 74 -2.38 -23.07 -22.68
N ALA A 75 -3.36 -23.45 -23.50
CA ALA A 75 -3.93 -22.57 -24.52
C ALA A 75 -4.62 -21.33 -23.91
N ILE A 76 -5.35 -21.49 -22.80
CA ILE A 76 -5.97 -20.37 -22.05
C ILE A 76 -4.89 -19.42 -21.55
N VAL A 77 -3.86 -19.92 -20.88
CA VAL A 77 -2.75 -19.09 -20.38
C VAL A 77 -2.04 -18.39 -21.54
N CYS A 78 -1.71 -19.12 -22.63
CA CYS A 78 -1.07 -18.53 -23.81
C CYS A 78 -1.91 -17.46 -24.50
N VAL A 79 -3.22 -17.66 -24.66
CA VAL A 79 -4.12 -16.68 -25.29
C VAL A 79 -4.41 -15.52 -24.35
N SER A 80 -4.50 -15.76 -23.04
CA SER A 80 -4.66 -14.73 -22.01
C SER A 80 -3.47 -13.77 -22.01
N MET A 81 -2.26 -14.28 -22.26
CA MET A 81 -1.04 -13.49 -22.37
C MET A 81 -0.88 -12.71 -23.69
N LYS A 82 -1.72 -12.95 -24.70
CA LYS A 82 -1.59 -12.31 -26.03
C LYS A 82 -2.22 -10.91 -26.07
N GLY A 83 -1.57 -10.03 -26.85
CA GLY A 83 -2.01 -8.66 -27.10
C GLY A 83 -1.55 -7.65 -26.03
N THR A 84 -1.97 -6.40 -26.22
CA THR A 84 -1.67 -5.29 -25.29
C THR A 84 -2.85 -5.05 -24.35
N ILE A 85 -2.70 -4.14 -23.38
CA ILE A 85 -3.79 -3.76 -22.45
C ILE A 85 -4.98 -3.17 -23.21
N CYS A 86 -4.72 -2.30 -24.19
CA CYS A 86 -5.76 -1.58 -24.94
C CYS A 86 -6.28 -2.33 -26.18
N ASN A 87 -5.58 -3.34 -26.69
CA ASN A 87 -6.03 -4.12 -27.85
C ASN A 87 -6.45 -5.55 -27.45
N PRO A 88 -7.74 -5.82 -27.26
CA PRO A 88 -8.26 -7.17 -26.97
C PRO A 88 -8.41 -8.05 -28.22
N GLY A 89 -8.14 -7.55 -29.42
CA GLY A 89 -8.32 -8.29 -30.69
C GLY A 89 -7.69 -9.69 -30.71
N PRO A 90 -6.44 -9.88 -30.23
CA PRO A 90 -5.81 -11.20 -30.17
C PRO A 90 -6.47 -12.19 -29.19
N ARG A 91 -7.35 -11.72 -28.31
CA ARG A 91 -8.01 -12.49 -27.24
C ARG A 91 -9.44 -12.92 -27.58
N LYS A 92 -9.90 -12.70 -28.82
CA LYS A 92 -11.26 -13.10 -29.28
C LYS A 92 -11.56 -14.60 -29.11
N SER A 93 -10.52 -15.45 -29.11
CA SER A 93 -10.68 -16.90 -28.91
C SER A 93 -10.84 -17.29 -27.43
N MET A 94 -10.64 -16.37 -26.48
CA MET A 94 -10.72 -16.66 -25.04
C MET A 94 -12.09 -17.23 -24.63
N ALA A 95 -13.17 -16.62 -25.11
CA ALA A 95 -14.52 -17.10 -24.80
C ALA A 95 -14.72 -18.56 -25.28
N LYS A 96 -14.22 -18.91 -26.47
CA LYS A 96 -14.29 -20.28 -27.00
C LYS A 96 -13.51 -21.27 -26.13
N LEU A 97 -12.31 -20.89 -25.69
CA LEU A 97 -11.48 -21.71 -24.81
C LEU A 97 -12.13 -21.93 -23.44
N LEU A 98 -12.80 -20.92 -22.88
CA LEU A 98 -13.56 -21.05 -21.63
C LEU A 98 -14.77 -21.98 -21.78
N TYR A 99 -15.49 -21.92 -22.90
CA TYR A 99 -16.56 -22.89 -23.20
C TYR A 99 -16.03 -24.32 -23.33
N ILE A 100 -14.88 -24.50 -23.99
CA ILE A 100 -14.23 -25.82 -24.08
C ILE A 100 -13.82 -26.31 -22.68
N ARG A 101 -13.25 -25.45 -21.84
CA ARG A 101 -12.88 -25.80 -20.45
C ARG A 101 -14.10 -26.21 -19.63
N LEU A 102 -15.22 -25.49 -19.76
CA LEU A 102 -16.46 -25.84 -19.10
C LEU A 102 -17.02 -27.18 -19.59
N ALA A 103 -16.96 -27.45 -20.90
CA ALA A 103 -17.39 -28.73 -21.45
C ALA A 103 -16.51 -29.90 -20.94
N LEU A 104 -15.20 -29.69 -20.83
CA LEU A 104 -14.26 -30.68 -20.28
C LEU A 104 -14.40 -30.92 -18.78
N PHE A 105 -15.10 -30.03 -18.05
CA PHE A 105 -15.38 -30.21 -16.63
C PHE A 105 -16.33 -31.37 -16.36
N LEU A 106 -17.30 -31.62 -17.24
CA LEU A 106 -18.26 -32.72 -17.09
C LEU A 106 -17.59 -34.11 -17.13
N PRO A 107 -16.81 -34.49 -18.16
CA PRO A 107 -16.12 -35.78 -18.18
C PRO A 107 -15.07 -35.87 -17.06
N GLU A 108 -14.45 -34.76 -16.67
CA GLU A 108 -13.56 -34.71 -15.50
C GLU A 108 -14.29 -35.12 -14.21
N MET A 109 -15.48 -34.57 -13.96
CA MET A 109 -16.28 -34.92 -12.78
C MET A 109 -16.79 -36.35 -12.82
N VAL A 110 -17.30 -36.81 -13.97
CA VAL A 110 -17.78 -38.20 -14.13
C VAL A 110 -16.65 -39.19 -13.89
N TRP A 111 -15.47 -38.96 -14.46
CA TRP A 111 -14.32 -39.87 -14.31
C TRP A 111 -13.73 -39.86 -12.90
N ALA A 112 -13.79 -38.72 -12.21
CA ALA A 112 -13.41 -38.62 -10.80
C ALA A 112 -14.39 -39.37 -9.88
N SER A 113 -15.70 -39.24 -10.14
CA SER A 113 -16.75 -39.95 -9.39
C SER A 113 -16.69 -41.47 -9.61
N LEU A 114 -16.47 -41.93 -10.84
CA LEU A 114 -16.24 -43.35 -11.13
C LEU A 114 -14.99 -43.87 -10.42
N GLY A 115 -13.92 -43.07 -10.42
CA GLY A 115 -12.70 -43.36 -9.67
C GLY A 115 -12.96 -43.54 -8.19
N ALA A 116 -13.77 -42.66 -7.58
CA ALA A 116 -14.14 -42.71 -6.16
C ALA A 116 -15.09 -43.88 -5.82
N ALA A 117 -16.04 -44.20 -6.70
CA ALA A 117 -16.96 -45.33 -6.52
C ALA A 117 -16.24 -46.69 -6.62
N TRP A 118 -15.21 -46.81 -7.45
CA TRP A 118 -14.38 -48.01 -7.50
C TRP A 118 -13.50 -48.21 -6.26
N ILE A 119 -13.30 -47.18 -5.43
CA ILE A 119 -12.53 -47.31 -4.17
C ILE A 119 -13.29 -48.14 -3.14
N THR A 120 -14.62 -48.16 -3.22
CA THR A 120 -15.47 -48.88 -2.26
C THR A 120 -15.68 -50.35 -2.61
N ASP A 121 -15.33 -50.77 -3.83
CA ASP A 121 -15.38 -52.17 -4.25
C ASP A 121 -13.98 -52.79 -4.07
N ASP A 122 -13.87 -53.82 -3.24
CA ASP A 122 -12.60 -54.42 -2.81
C ASP A 122 -11.94 -55.21 -3.97
N ILE A 123 -11.03 -54.57 -4.72
CA ILE A 123 -10.29 -55.22 -5.81
C ILE A 123 -9.09 -55.95 -5.21
N GLU A 124 -8.95 -57.25 -5.49
CA GLU A 124 -7.86 -58.14 -5.07
C GLU A 124 -6.51 -57.84 -5.75
N CYS A 125 -6.03 -56.60 -5.67
CA CYS A 125 -4.70 -56.21 -6.15
C CYS A 125 -3.91 -55.52 -5.03
N ASP A 126 -2.57 -55.51 -5.12
CA ASP A 126 -1.67 -55.13 -4.02
C ASP A 126 -2.04 -53.76 -3.39
N LYS A 127 -2.40 -53.79 -2.10
CA LYS A 127 -3.04 -52.70 -1.34
C LYS A 127 -2.21 -51.40 -1.32
N THR A 128 -0.91 -51.50 -1.54
CA THR A 128 0.03 -50.36 -1.54
C THR A 128 -0.12 -49.45 -2.77
N VAL A 129 -0.30 -50.02 -3.96
CA VAL A 129 -0.48 -49.28 -5.22
C VAL A 129 -1.87 -48.66 -5.28
N VAL A 130 -2.87 -49.44 -4.87
CA VAL A 130 -4.27 -49.03 -4.80
C VAL A 130 -4.44 -47.90 -3.78
N SER A 131 -3.84 -48.00 -2.59
CA SER A 131 -3.87 -46.92 -1.58
C SER A 131 -3.17 -45.63 -2.05
N GLY A 132 -2.10 -45.72 -2.85
CA GLY A 132 -1.43 -44.55 -3.43
C GLY A 132 -2.29 -43.83 -4.47
N ILE A 133 -2.94 -44.59 -5.35
CA ILE A 133 -3.88 -44.06 -6.36
C ILE A 133 -5.13 -43.47 -5.67
N ILE A 134 -5.66 -44.14 -4.64
CA ILE A 134 -6.79 -43.70 -3.82
C ILE A 134 -6.48 -42.37 -3.11
N ALA A 135 -5.33 -42.26 -2.45
CA ALA A 135 -4.92 -41.03 -1.75
C ALA A 135 -4.86 -39.85 -2.72
N THR A 136 -4.38 -40.07 -3.95
CA THR A 136 -4.38 -39.04 -4.98
C THR A 136 -5.80 -38.64 -5.42
N VAL A 137 -6.70 -39.59 -5.69
CA VAL A 137 -8.10 -39.26 -6.06
C VAL A 137 -8.84 -38.49 -4.95
N ILE A 138 -8.60 -38.82 -3.67
CA ILE A 138 -9.21 -38.15 -2.50
C ILE A 138 -8.66 -36.72 -2.32
N VAL A 139 -7.34 -36.51 -2.43
CA VAL A 139 -6.75 -35.17 -2.33
C VAL A 139 -7.29 -34.26 -3.44
N ARG A 140 -7.51 -34.81 -4.65
CA ARG A 140 -8.10 -34.07 -5.78
C ARG A 140 -9.55 -33.65 -5.53
N THR A 141 -10.39 -34.52 -4.98
CA THR A 141 -11.79 -34.20 -4.70
C THR A 141 -11.94 -33.25 -3.51
N GLN A 142 -11.09 -33.34 -2.48
CA GLN A 142 -11.11 -32.42 -1.34
C GLN A 142 -10.65 -31.00 -1.66
N ILE A 143 -9.81 -30.79 -2.67
CA ILE A 143 -9.40 -29.44 -3.10
C ILE A 143 -10.52 -28.72 -3.89
N TRP A 144 -11.40 -29.47 -4.58
CA TRP A 144 -12.46 -28.91 -5.43
C TRP A 144 -13.85 -28.86 -4.77
N CYS A 145 -14.16 -29.77 -3.83
CA CYS A 145 -15.46 -29.81 -3.15
C CYS A 145 -15.78 -28.56 -2.29
N PRO A 146 -14.82 -27.91 -1.60
CA PRO A 146 -15.09 -26.69 -0.82
C PRO A 146 -15.44 -25.46 -1.67
N ALA A 147 -15.08 -25.47 -2.96
CA ALA A 147 -15.31 -24.34 -3.86
C ALA A 147 -16.75 -24.30 -4.40
N ILE A 148 -17.39 -25.47 -4.57
CA ILE A 148 -18.77 -25.56 -5.06
C ILE A 148 -19.79 -25.29 -3.93
N SER A 149 -19.44 -25.58 -2.67
CA SER A 149 -20.36 -25.38 -1.54
C SER A 149 -20.40 -23.94 -0.99
N ARG A 150 -19.49 -23.04 -1.40
CA ARG A 150 -19.41 -21.66 -0.87
C ARG A 150 -19.93 -20.56 -1.81
N GLN A 151 -20.45 -20.89 -2.98
CA GLN A 151 -21.06 -19.92 -3.92
C GLN A 151 -22.51 -20.25 -4.28
N ALA A 152 -23.28 -20.71 -3.29
CA ALA A 152 -24.73 -20.76 -3.36
C ALA A 152 -25.34 -20.02 -2.15
N SER A 153 -25.14 -18.70 -2.09
CA SER A 153 -26.02 -17.83 -1.32
C SER A 153 -26.33 -16.59 -2.16
N PRO A 154 -27.55 -16.43 -2.69
CA PRO A 154 -27.94 -15.21 -3.37
C PRO A 154 -28.05 -14.07 -2.35
N PHE A 155 -27.61 -12.89 -2.79
CA PHE A 155 -28.01 -11.57 -2.34
C PHE A 155 -29.09 -11.55 -1.23
N SER A 156 -28.69 -11.18 -0.01
CA SER A 156 -29.60 -10.53 0.93
C SER A 156 -29.10 -9.11 1.13
N ILE A 157 -29.76 -8.18 0.43
CA ILE A 157 -29.79 -6.77 0.81
C ILE A 157 -30.61 -6.73 2.11
N SER A 158 -29.94 -6.51 3.25
CA SER A 158 -30.62 -6.12 4.47
C SER A 158 -30.24 -4.69 4.81
N SER A 159 -31.13 -3.79 4.39
CA SER A 159 -31.34 -2.52 5.05
C SER A 159 -31.67 -2.78 6.53
N ARG A 160 -30.79 -2.38 7.45
CA ARG A 160 -31.15 -2.21 8.85
C ARG A 160 -30.89 -0.77 9.28
N THR A 161 -31.98 -0.03 9.19
CA THR A 161 -32.37 1.07 10.06
C THR A 161 -31.88 0.87 11.49
N VAL A 162 -31.21 1.92 11.99
CA VAL A 162 -30.89 2.10 13.40
C VAL A 162 -32.18 2.49 14.12
N SER A 163 -32.67 1.62 15.01
CA SER A 163 -33.58 2.01 16.07
C SER A 163 -33.03 1.49 17.40
N GLY A 164 -32.93 2.40 18.36
CA GLY A 164 -32.43 2.12 19.70
C GLY A 164 -33.40 1.29 20.52
N ALA A 165 -32.84 0.53 21.45
CA ALA A 165 -33.51 0.18 22.70
C ALA A 165 -32.45 -0.25 23.71
N ALA A 166 -32.41 0.50 24.82
CA ALA A 166 -31.72 0.12 26.04
C ALA A 166 -32.31 -1.18 26.62
N ARG A 167 -31.46 -2.04 27.19
CA ARG A 167 -31.82 -2.79 28.41
C ARG A 167 -30.61 -3.40 29.12
N SER A 168 -30.39 -2.87 30.31
CA SER A 168 -29.77 -3.51 31.47
C SER A 168 -30.37 -4.90 31.73
N LEU A 169 -29.53 -5.88 32.09
CA LEU A 169 -29.71 -6.64 33.35
C LEU A 169 -28.52 -7.57 33.64
N ARG A 170 -28.17 -7.56 34.93
CA ARG A 170 -27.14 -8.31 35.66
C ARG A 170 -27.29 -9.83 35.50
N ARG A 171 -26.17 -10.55 35.59
CA ARG A 171 -26.09 -11.74 36.44
C ARG A 171 -24.66 -12.05 36.89
N SER A 172 -24.48 -12.05 38.21
CA SER A 172 -23.28 -12.47 38.93
C SER A 172 -23.17 -14.00 38.96
N SER A 173 -21.95 -14.52 38.86
CA SER A 173 -21.54 -15.76 39.53
C SER A 173 -20.03 -15.71 39.83
N ALA A 174 -19.71 -15.84 41.12
CA ALA A 174 -18.37 -15.96 41.68
C ALA A 174 -18.00 -17.46 41.80
N ILE A 175 -16.74 -17.89 41.61
CA ILE A 175 -15.68 -18.28 42.59
C ILE A 175 -14.81 -19.37 41.89
N PRO A 176 -13.51 -19.70 42.18
CA PRO A 176 -12.49 -19.13 43.08
C PRO A 176 -11.14 -18.75 42.41
N ARG A 177 -10.28 -18.18 43.26
CA ARG A 177 -8.96 -17.55 43.03
C ARG A 177 -7.81 -18.55 42.80
N GLY A 178 -6.95 -18.24 41.83
CA GLY A 178 -5.53 -18.61 41.75
C GLY A 178 -4.62 -17.42 42.11
N PRO A 179 -3.30 -17.59 42.33
CA PRO A 179 -2.46 -16.69 43.13
C PRO A 179 -2.17 -15.34 42.43
N PRO A 180 -1.88 -14.26 43.19
CA PRO A 180 -1.78 -12.91 42.66
C PRO A 180 -0.35 -12.63 42.15
N SER A 181 -0.22 -12.10 40.95
CA SER A 181 1.02 -11.45 40.52
C SER A 181 0.73 -10.18 39.72
N CYS A 182 1.45 -9.13 40.08
CA CYS A 182 1.51 -7.80 39.46
C CYS A 182 0.29 -6.90 39.63
N ARG A 183 0.00 -6.50 40.89
CA ARG A 183 -0.71 -5.24 41.15
C ARG A 183 0.32 -4.17 41.52
N ALA A 184 0.91 -3.53 40.51
CA ALA A 184 1.49 -2.21 40.73
C ALA A 184 0.32 -1.25 40.94
N ARG A 185 0.30 -0.53 42.06
CA ARG A 185 -0.61 0.61 42.26
C ARG A 185 -0.26 1.64 41.19
N THR A 186 -1.07 1.72 40.14
CA THR A 186 -1.03 2.87 39.23
C THR A 186 -1.66 4.04 39.96
N ALA A 187 -0.89 5.10 40.16
CA ALA A 187 -1.49 6.42 40.35
C ALA A 187 -2.38 6.70 39.12
N GLU A 188 -3.54 7.33 39.33
CA GLU A 188 -4.44 7.71 38.25
C GLU A 188 -3.76 8.77 37.38
N TYR A 189 -3.50 8.41 36.12
CA TYR A 189 -3.11 9.33 35.06
C TYR A 189 -4.05 9.10 33.89
N ASP A 190 -4.43 10.17 33.18
CA ASP A 190 -5.43 10.14 32.11
C ASP A 190 -4.92 9.44 30.85
N LEU A 191 -4.89 8.11 30.88
CA LEU A 191 -4.73 7.25 29.70
C LEU A 191 -6.08 7.19 28.96
N VAL A 192 -6.17 7.87 27.82
CA VAL A 192 -7.40 7.94 27.02
C VAL A 192 -7.31 6.98 25.83
N GLY A 193 -8.18 5.97 25.81
CA GLY A 193 -8.21 4.92 24.79
C GLY A 193 -7.53 3.63 25.25
N GLY A 194 -8.27 2.52 25.19
CA GLY A 194 -7.91 1.27 25.86
C GLY A 194 -6.58 0.67 25.41
N ASP A 195 -5.57 0.73 26.27
CA ASP A 195 -4.33 -0.04 26.12
C ASP A 195 -4.53 -1.42 26.75
N TRP A 196 -5.19 -2.32 26.02
CA TRP A 196 -5.30 -3.72 26.44
C TRP A 196 -3.87 -4.31 26.43
N LEU A 197 -3.34 -4.62 27.63
CA LEU A 197 -2.00 -5.21 27.91
C LEU A 197 -0.80 -4.24 28.02
N SER A 198 -1.00 -2.92 28.02
CA SER A 198 0.10 -1.93 28.19
C SER A 198 1.21 -1.97 27.12
N CYS A 199 0.97 -2.66 25.99
CA CYS A 199 1.98 -2.86 24.95
C CYS A 199 2.29 -1.56 24.19
N HIS A 200 1.26 -0.75 23.94
CA HIS A 200 1.44 0.51 23.22
C HIS A 200 2.24 1.50 24.07
N PHE A 201 1.86 1.68 25.32
CA PHE A 201 2.57 2.56 26.23
C PHE A 201 4.00 2.09 26.52
N GLY A 202 4.22 0.79 26.73
CA GLY A 202 5.56 0.21 26.91
C GLY A 202 6.49 0.47 25.73
N SER A 203 5.97 0.39 24.50
CA SER A 203 6.75 0.69 23.28
C SER A 203 7.19 2.16 23.19
N VAL A 204 6.33 3.09 23.62
CA VAL A 204 6.66 4.53 23.66
C VAL A 204 7.82 4.79 24.63
N LEU A 205 7.75 4.22 25.84
CA LEU A 205 8.82 4.38 26.83
C LEU A 205 10.14 3.78 26.34
N GLN A 206 10.10 2.58 25.77
CA GLN A 206 11.31 1.91 25.27
C GLN A 206 11.95 2.66 24.08
N THR A 207 11.13 3.22 23.19
CA THR A 207 11.62 3.90 21.98
C THR A 207 12.15 5.31 22.29
N THR A 208 11.46 6.04 23.17
CA THR A 208 11.83 7.44 23.51
C THR A 208 12.88 7.52 24.61
N GLY A 209 12.99 6.50 25.45
CA GLY A 209 13.80 6.55 26.67
C GLY A 209 13.26 7.52 27.73
N LEU A 210 12.04 8.02 27.56
CA LEU A 210 11.37 8.87 28.54
C LEU A 210 10.91 8.06 29.75
N GLN A 211 10.77 8.73 30.88
CA GLN A 211 10.19 8.16 32.08
C GLN A 211 8.70 8.46 32.14
N TYR A 212 7.98 7.67 32.92
CA TYR A 212 6.53 7.84 33.11
C TYR A 212 6.15 9.28 33.50
N ARG A 213 6.93 9.89 34.41
CA ARG A 213 6.70 11.24 34.92
C ARG A 213 6.89 12.35 33.88
N ASP A 214 7.57 12.04 32.78
CA ASP A 214 7.84 13.00 31.72
C ASP A 214 6.64 13.09 30.75
N LEU A 215 5.67 12.16 30.82
CA LEU A 215 4.48 12.13 29.98
C LEU A 215 3.31 12.82 30.70
N ILE A 216 2.80 13.91 30.12
CA ILE A 216 1.64 14.64 30.63
C ILE A 216 0.34 13.99 30.14
N HIS A 217 0.31 13.59 28.87
CA HIS A 217 -0.88 13.01 28.25
C HIS A 217 -0.51 12.00 27.16
N VAL A 218 -1.27 10.92 27.07
CA VAL A 218 -1.17 9.94 25.98
C VAL A 218 -2.58 9.52 25.56
N SER A 219 -2.90 9.77 24.29
CA SER A 219 -4.12 9.31 23.65
C SER A 219 -3.80 8.28 22.57
N PHE A 220 -4.42 7.11 22.67
CA PHE A 220 -4.39 6.07 21.64
C PHE A 220 -5.68 6.02 20.81
N HIS A 221 -6.56 7.02 20.98
CA HIS A 221 -7.82 7.09 20.28
C HIS A 221 -7.61 7.39 18.80
N ASP A 222 -8.01 6.44 17.94
CA ASP A 222 -7.87 6.54 16.49
C ASP A 222 -9.24 6.40 15.83
N ARG A 223 -9.82 7.53 15.40
CA ARG A 223 -11.06 7.61 14.63
C ARG A 223 -10.92 8.65 13.53
N VAL A 224 -11.87 8.69 12.60
CA VAL A 224 -11.91 9.71 11.53
C VAL A 224 -11.85 11.11 12.15
N TYR A 225 -10.82 11.88 11.81
CA TYR A 225 -10.49 13.21 12.35
C TYR A 225 -10.08 13.27 13.84
N GLU A 226 -9.99 12.15 14.55
CA GLU A 226 -9.51 12.09 15.93
C GLU A 226 -8.13 11.41 15.93
N LEU A 227 -7.07 12.22 15.86
CA LEU A 227 -5.70 11.70 15.79
C LEU A 227 -5.17 11.33 17.18
N PRO A 228 -4.51 10.18 17.33
CA PRO A 228 -3.73 9.87 18.52
C PRO A 228 -2.57 10.87 18.67
N PHE A 229 -2.33 11.34 19.90
CA PHE A 229 -1.22 12.23 20.20
C PHE A 229 -0.73 12.02 21.63
N LEU A 230 0.49 12.48 21.89
CA LEU A 230 1.07 12.51 23.23
C LEU A 230 1.67 13.88 23.53
N VAL A 231 1.72 14.22 24.81
CA VAL A 231 2.37 15.43 25.34
C VAL A 231 3.43 14.99 26.34
N ALA A 232 4.68 15.35 26.07
CA ALA A 232 5.84 14.95 26.84
C ALA A 232 6.73 16.15 27.19
N LEU A 233 7.43 16.05 28.32
CA LEU A 233 8.47 16.98 28.74
C LEU A 233 9.84 16.43 28.32
N ASP A 234 10.49 17.09 27.37
CA ASP A 234 11.90 16.81 27.04
C ASP A 234 12.80 17.73 27.88
N HIS A 235 13.28 17.18 28.99
CA HIS A 235 14.19 17.89 29.90
C HIS A 235 15.58 18.15 29.28
N LYS A 236 16.01 17.38 28.27
CA LYS A 236 17.33 17.59 27.62
C LYS A 236 17.30 18.78 26.67
N LYS A 237 16.15 19.07 26.08
CA LYS A 237 15.95 20.19 25.14
C LYS A 237 15.14 21.34 25.71
N GLU A 238 14.72 21.23 26.97
CA GLU A 238 13.88 22.21 27.67
C GLU A 238 12.62 22.54 26.83
N SER A 239 11.90 21.50 26.43
CA SER A 239 10.73 21.64 25.57
C SER A 239 9.55 20.78 25.99
N VAL A 240 8.35 21.36 25.88
CA VAL A 240 7.09 20.61 25.86
C VAL A 240 6.86 20.13 24.43
N VAL A 241 6.84 18.81 24.23
CA VAL A 241 6.69 18.18 22.92
C VAL A 241 5.29 17.63 22.78
N VAL A 242 4.56 18.11 21.77
CA VAL A 242 3.30 17.52 21.32
C VAL A 242 3.60 16.67 20.09
N ALA A 243 3.52 15.35 20.21
CA ALA A 243 3.74 14.44 19.09
C ALA A 243 2.40 13.88 18.59
N VAL A 244 2.06 14.21 17.35
CA VAL A 244 0.83 13.78 16.68
C VAL A 244 1.14 12.58 15.78
N ARG A 245 0.44 11.47 16.02
CA ARG A 245 0.60 10.25 15.24
C ARG A 245 -0.12 10.40 13.89
N GLY A 246 0.50 9.91 12.82
CA GLY A 246 -0.17 9.72 11.53
C GLY A 246 -1.01 8.44 11.48
N THR A 247 -1.71 8.22 10.37
CA THR A 247 -2.54 7.04 10.17
C THR A 247 -1.72 5.76 10.07
N MET A 248 -2.29 4.63 10.51
CA MET A 248 -1.65 3.33 10.48
C MET A 248 -1.59 2.67 9.09
N SER A 249 -2.31 3.19 8.11
CA SER A 249 -2.32 2.66 6.75
C SER A 249 -2.19 3.79 5.72
N LEU A 250 -1.31 3.57 4.74
CA LEU A 250 -1.17 4.44 3.57
C LEU A 250 -2.44 4.48 2.72
N GLN A 251 -3.25 3.40 2.75
CA GLN A 251 -4.54 3.35 2.06
C GLN A 251 -5.50 4.32 2.72
N ASP A 252 -5.48 4.41 4.04
CA ASP A 252 -6.33 5.30 4.83
C ASP A 252 -5.98 6.76 4.52
N ILE A 253 -4.69 7.10 4.36
CA ILE A 253 -4.26 8.43 3.89
C ILE A 253 -4.83 8.72 2.49
N LEU A 254 -4.72 7.79 1.54
CA LEU A 254 -5.23 7.99 0.18
C LEU A 254 -6.75 8.10 0.12
N THR A 255 -7.48 7.44 1.03
CA THR A 255 -8.94 7.55 1.14
C THR A 255 -9.40 8.77 1.93
N ASP A 256 -8.61 9.24 2.90
CA ASP A 256 -8.89 10.41 3.76
C ASP A 256 -8.51 11.74 3.11
N LEU A 257 -7.70 11.71 2.04
CA LEU A 257 -7.39 12.88 1.21
C LEU A 257 -8.61 13.31 0.38
N SER A 258 -9.64 13.83 1.07
CA SER A 258 -10.69 14.63 0.45
C SER A 258 -10.04 15.87 -0.18
N ALA A 259 -10.24 16.07 -1.48
CA ALA A 259 -9.69 17.20 -2.25
C ALA A 259 -10.21 18.59 -1.81
N GLU A 260 -11.04 18.65 -0.77
CA GLU A 260 -11.66 19.88 -0.28
C GLU A 260 -10.68 20.70 0.58
N SER A 261 -10.71 22.01 0.37
CA SER A 261 -9.99 22.98 1.21
C SER A 261 -10.97 23.74 2.10
N GLU A 262 -10.50 24.15 3.27
CA GLU A 262 -11.24 24.91 4.27
C GLU A 262 -10.44 26.17 4.65
N SER A 263 -11.14 27.28 4.89
CA SER A 263 -10.54 28.50 5.40
C SER A 263 -10.29 28.39 6.91
N LEU A 264 -9.04 28.57 7.32
CA LEU A 264 -8.67 28.70 8.72
C LEU A 264 -8.98 30.12 9.20
N ASN A 265 -9.79 30.23 10.25
CA ASN A 265 -10.04 31.49 10.95
C ASN A 265 -8.83 31.83 11.83
N LEU A 266 -7.80 32.41 11.23
CA LEU A 266 -6.60 32.83 11.95
C LEU A 266 -6.61 34.34 12.14
N GLU A 267 -6.29 34.79 13.35
CA GLU A 267 -6.19 36.23 13.69
C GLU A 267 -4.96 36.92 13.06
N CYS A 268 -4.09 36.17 12.36
CA CYS A 268 -2.75 36.62 11.99
C CYS A 268 -2.66 37.52 10.74
N GLY A 269 -3.76 38.11 10.26
CA GLY A 269 -3.75 39.12 9.19
C GLY A 269 -3.28 38.59 7.81
N VAL A 270 -3.14 37.28 7.65
CA VAL A 270 -2.74 36.64 6.39
C VAL A 270 -3.95 36.49 5.47
N GLN A 271 -3.86 37.02 4.26
CA GLN A 271 -4.87 36.82 3.23
C GLN A 271 -4.76 35.40 2.64
N ASP A 272 -5.88 34.79 2.26
CA ASP A 272 -5.94 33.44 1.69
C ASP A 272 -5.44 32.34 2.64
N CYS A 273 -6.18 32.09 3.72
CA CYS A 273 -5.85 31.07 4.73
C CYS A 273 -6.49 29.70 4.45
N LEU A 274 -6.28 29.13 3.27
CA LEU A 274 -6.83 27.81 2.93
C LEU A 274 -5.92 26.66 3.38
N ALA A 275 -6.51 25.62 3.93
CA ALA A 275 -5.83 24.37 4.26
C ALA A 275 -6.66 23.15 3.85
N HIS A 276 -6.03 21.98 3.78
CA HIS A 276 -6.74 20.73 3.52
C HIS A 276 -7.78 20.44 4.61
N LYS A 277 -9.06 20.30 4.24
CA LYS A 277 -10.19 20.22 5.17
C LYS A 277 -10.06 19.08 6.19
N GLY A 278 -9.80 17.85 5.73
CA GLY A 278 -9.69 16.70 6.64
C GLY A 278 -8.55 16.83 7.66
N ILE A 279 -7.41 17.39 7.25
CA ILE A 279 -6.24 17.60 8.11
C ILE A 279 -6.48 18.78 9.05
N SER A 280 -7.19 19.81 8.60
CA SER A 280 -7.66 20.95 9.41
C SER A 280 -8.56 20.48 10.54
N GLN A 281 -9.56 19.64 10.24
CA GLN A 281 -10.45 19.07 11.25
C GLN A 281 -9.69 18.22 12.27
N ALA A 282 -8.74 17.39 11.80
CA ALA A 282 -7.89 16.59 12.67
C ALA A 282 -6.99 17.44 13.59
N ALA A 283 -6.40 18.52 13.07
CA ALA A 283 -5.63 19.46 13.87
C ALA A 283 -6.52 20.21 14.88
N GLY A 284 -7.74 20.56 14.48
CA GLY A 284 -8.74 21.21 15.35
C GLY A 284 -9.14 20.34 16.55
N TYR A 285 -9.29 19.02 16.36
CA TYR A 285 -9.52 18.09 17.46
C TYR A 285 -8.38 18.13 18.49
N VAL A 286 -7.13 18.01 18.03
CA VAL A 286 -5.97 18.05 18.92
C VAL A 286 -5.85 19.40 19.61
N TYR A 287 -6.09 20.51 18.89
CA TYR A 287 -6.11 21.86 19.46
C TYR A 287 -7.15 21.99 20.58
N GLN A 288 -8.38 21.52 20.35
CA GLN A 288 -9.44 21.54 21.36
C GLN A 288 -9.05 20.74 22.60
N ARG A 289 -8.44 19.57 22.46
CA ARG A 289 -7.95 18.77 23.60
C ARG A 289 -6.83 19.48 24.36
N LEU A 290 -5.87 20.04 23.64
CA LEU A 290 -4.73 20.71 24.25
C LEU A 290 -5.11 21.95 25.07
N ILE A 291 -6.09 22.71 24.59
CA ILE A 291 -6.54 23.97 25.19
C ILE A 291 -7.71 23.76 26.16
N ASN A 292 -8.81 23.16 25.72
CA ASN A 292 -10.05 23.07 26.51
C ASN A 292 -9.92 22.08 27.67
N ASP A 293 -9.21 20.97 27.48
CA ASP A 293 -8.97 20.00 28.55
C ASP A 293 -7.79 20.42 29.45
N GLY A 294 -7.13 21.56 29.14
CA GLY A 294 -6.03 22.10 29.96
C GLY A 294 -4.73 21.28 29.92
N ILE A 295 -4.52 20.45 28.90
CA ILE A 295 -3.32 19.60 28.82
C ILE A 295 -2.05 20.45 28.68
N LEU A 296 -2.08 21.51 27.85
CA LEU A 296 -0.93 22.41 27.72
C LEU A 296 -0.70 23.26 28.97
N SER A 297 -1.77 23.74 29.62
CA SER A 297 -1.63 24.52 30.85
C SER A 297 -1.05 23.68 31.98
N GLN A 298 -1.42 22.40 32.07
CA GLN A 298 -0.80 21.44 32.97
C GLN A 298 0.70 21.27 32.68
N ALA A 299 1.09 21.07 31.41
CA ALA A 299 2.50 20.94 31.04
C ALA A 299 3.34 22.18 31.42
N PHE A 300 2.83 23.39 31.11
CA PHE A 300 3.53 24.64 31.44
C PHE A 300 3.49 25.00 32.93
N SER A 301 2.54 24.48 33.70
CA SER A 301 2.56 24.62 35.17
C SER A 301 3.74 23.89 35.81
N ILE A 302 4.18 22.78 35.22
CA ILE A 302 5.31 21.98 35.68
C ILE A 302 6.63 22.58 35.16
N ALA A 303 6.65 23.04 33.91
CA ALA A 303 7.84 23.56 33.24
C ALA A 303 7.53 24.88 32.49
N PRO A 304 7.46 26.03 33.19
CA PRO A 304 7.03 27.30 32.60
C PRO A 304 8.04 27.90 31.60
N GLU A 305 9.34 27.61 31.79
CA GLU A 305 10.44 28.10 30.94
C GLU A 305 10.59 27.30 29.64
N TYR A 306 9.86 26.18 29.48
CA TYR A 306 10.07 25.28 28.35
C TYR A 306 9.47 25.84 27.06
N ARG A 307 10.11 25.54 25.93
CA ARG A 307 9.59 25.92 24.62
C ARG A 307 8.56 24.92 24.10
N LEU A 308 7.57 25.36 23.34
CA LEU A 308 6.61 24.46 22.69
C LEU A 308 7.16 23.92 21.37
N VAL A 309 7.18 22.59 21.23
CA VAL A 309 7.55 21.90 19.99
C VAL A 309 6.42 20.96 19.59
N VAL A 310 5.96 21.07 18.34
CA VAL A 310 4.98 20.16 17.76
C VAL A 310 5.68 19.29 16.73
N VAL A 311 5.46 17.98 16.78
CA VAL A 311 6.05 17.03 15.83
C VAL A 311 4.99 16.08 15.30
N GLY A 312 5.22 15.55 14.11
CA GLY A 312 4.37 14.51 13.56
C GLY A 312 4.98 13.90 12.31
N HIS A 313 4.49 12.72 11.94
CA HIS A 313 4.86 12.00 10.72
C HIS A 313 3.64 11.82 9.81
N SER A 314 3.84 11.92 8.49
CA SER A 314 2.79 11.69 7.49
C SER A 314 1.56 12.58 7.71
N LEU A 315 0.35 12.02 7.76
CA LEU A 315 -0.87 12.77 8.12
C LEU A 315 -0.70 13.56 9.43
N GLY A 316 -0.06 12.97 10.43
CA GLY A 316 0.24 13.60 11.72
C GLY A 316 1.19 14.77 11.58
N ALA A 317 2.09 14.77 10.58
CA ALA A 317 2.96 15.91 10.27
C ALA A 317 2.16 17.08 9.69
N GLY A 318 1.17 16.79 8.83
CA GLY A 318 0.24 17.80 8.32
C GLY A 318 -0.60 18.42 9.44
N ALA A 319 -1.14 17.57 10.33
CA ALA A 319 -1.90 18.03 11.49
C ALA A 319 -1.02 18.83 12.47
N ALA A 320 0.20 18.37 12.74
CA ALA A 320 1.18 19.08 13.56
C ALA A 320 1.54 20.46 12.98
N ALA A 321 1.64 20.59 11.66
CA ALA A 321 1.90 21.87 11.02
C ALA A 321 0.74 22.85 11.18
N LEU A 322 -0.50 22.40 10.96
CA LEU A 322 -1.71 23.21 11.17
C LEU A 322 -1.90 23.57 12.65
N LEU A 323 -1.67 22.62 13.55
CA LEU A 323 -1.73 22.84 14.99
C LEU A 323 -0.72 23.91 15.43
N ALA A 324 0.51 23.87 14.90
CA ALA A 324 1.51 24.89 15.19
C ALA A 324 1.12 26.28 14.63
N ILE A 325 0.43 26.34 13.49
CA ILE A 325 -0.14 27.59 12.96
C ILE A 325 -1.24 28.12 13.89
N MET A 326 -2.15 27.26 14.36
CA MET A 326 -3.24 27.63 15.28
C MET A 326 -2.72 28.10 16.65
N LEU A 327 -1.67 27.45 17.17
CA LEU A 327 -1.05 27.80 18.46
C LEU A 327 -0.13 29.02 18.38
N ARG A 328 0.12 29.57 17.19
CA ARG A 328 1.12 30.63 16.99
C ARG A 328 0.73 31.95 17.65
N SER A 329 -0.56 32.25 17.76
CA SER A 329 -1.06 33.46 18.42
C SER A 329 -0.81 33.43 19.93
N THR A 330 -1.01 32.28 20.57
CA THR A 330 -0.83 32.09 22.02
C THR A 330 0.61 31.74 22.39
N HIS A 331 1.34 31.07 21.50
CA HIS A 331 2.73 30.63 21.71
C HIS A 331 3.64 31.12 20.56
N PRO A 332 4.10 32.39 20.58
CA PRO A 332 4.90 32.98 19.50
C PRO A 332 6.27 32.33 19.26
N GLN A 333 6.73 31.45 20.16
CA GLN A 333 7.99 30.72 20.02
C GLN A 333 7.82 29.26 19.57
N VAL A 334 6.58 28.82 19.28
CA VAL A 334 6.32 27.44 18.85
C VAL A 334 7.16 27.04 17.64
N ARG A 335 7.72 25.83 17.67
CA ARG A 335 8.43 25.21 16.53
C ARG A 335 7.71 23.95 16.09
N CYS A 336 7.73 23.68 14.79
CA CYS A 336 7.17 22.44 14.25
C CYS A 336 8.21 21.70 13.41
N TYR A 337 8.37 20.40 13.68
CA TYR A 337 9.16 19.47 12.87
C TYR A 337 8.22 18.44 12.24
N ALA A 338 7.98 18.61 10.94
CA ALA A 338 7.04 17.82 10.16
C ALA A 338 7.81 16.76 9.36
N PHE A 339 7.66 15.48 9.69
CA PHE A 339 8.32 14.39 8.97
C PHE A 339 7.40 13.87 7.86
N SER A 340 7.82 14.01 6.62
CA SER A 340 7.08 13.62 5.42
C SER A 340 5.63 14.15 5.38
N PRO A 341 5.40 15.47 5.55
CA PRO A 341 4.05 16.02 5.52
C PRO A 341 3.43 15.94 4.11
N PRO A 342 2.09 15.84 3.99
CA PRO A 342 1.39 15.88 2.70
C PRO A 342 1.70 17.16 1.91
N GLY A 343 1.90 17.00 0.60
CA GLY A 343 2.23 18.12 -0.30
C GLY A 343 1.08 19.10 -0.52
N GLY A 344 -0.16 18.63 -0.55
CA GLY A 344 -1.35 19.45 -0.75
C GLY A 344 -1.97 19.98 0.54
N LEU A 345 -1.19 20.64 1.42
CA LEU A 345 -1.68 21.05 2.74
C LEU A 345 -2.13 22.51 2.84
N LEU A 346 -1.31 23.47 2.43
CA LEU A 346 -1.49 24.90 2.73
C LEU A 346 -1.64 25.76 1.48
N SER A 347 -2.41 26.85 1.56
CA SER A 347 -2.39 27.92 0.57
C SER A 347 -0.99 28.53 0.43
N LYS A 348 -0.77 29.29 -0.64
CA LYS A 348 0.53 29.95 -0.88
C LYS A 348 0.92 30.89 0.26
N SER A 349 -0.02 31.67 0.78
CA SER A 349 0.23 32.62 1.88
C SER A 349 0.58 31.91 3.18
N LEU A 350 -0.14 30.82 3.53
CA LEU A 350 0.15 30.02 4.72
C LEU A 350 1.46 29.27 4.60
N TYR A 351 1.79 28.76 3.42
CA TYR A 351 3.10 28.17 3.14
C TYR A 351 4.24 29.15 3.44
N GLU A 352 4.19 30.38 2.91
CA GLU A 352 5.21 31.39 3.18
C GLU A 352 5.31 31.76 4.66
N TYR A 353 4.16 31.95 5.33
CA TYR A 353 4.11 32.21 6.76
C TYR A 353 4.75 31.08 7.59
N SER A 354 4.43 29.82 7.25
CA SER A 354 4.89 28.64 7.97
C SER A 354 6.42 28.44 7.92
N LYS A 355 7.12 28.96 6.90
CA LYS A 355 8.59 28.84 6.78
C LYS A 355 9.36 29.43 7.97
N THR A 356 8.76 30.37 8.70
CA THR A 356 9.41 31.05 9.83
C THR A 356 9.59 30.12 11.04
N PHE A 357 8.66 29.17 11.26
CA PHE A 357 8.66 28.30 12.44
C PHE A 357 8.52 26.78 12.16
N ILE A 358 8.19 26.38 10.93
CA ILE A 358 8.05 24.97 10.54
C ILE A 358 9.22 24.52 9.67
N VAL A 359 9.76 23.34 9.99
CA VAL A 359 10.74 22.62 9.18
C VAL A 359 10.17 21.26 8.81
N SER A 360 10.18 20.94 7.53
CA SER A 360 9.68 19.69 6.98
C SER A 360 10.85 18.83 6.50
N LEU A 361 10.86 17.55 6.86
CA LEU A 361 11.88 16.59 6.43
C LEU A 361 11.27 15.63 5.43
N VAL A 362 11.92 15.42 4.28
CA VAL A 362 11.45 14.50 3.23
C VAL A 362 12.59 13.59 2.81
N LEU A 363 12.35 12.28 2.70
CA LEU A 363 13.35 11.31 2.24
C LEU A 363 13.12 10.90 0.79
N GLY A 364 14.18 10.94 -0.03
CA GLY A 364 14.28 10.25 -1.30
C GLY A 364 13.07 10.47 -2.23
N LYS A 365 12.43 9.37 -2.60
CA LYS A 365 11.28 9.32 -3.53
C LYS A 365 9.93 9.25 -2.80
N ASP A 366 9.87 9.63 -1.51
CA ASP A 366 8.63 9.61 -0.72
C ASP A 366 7.46 10.26 -1.48
N VAL A 367 6.37 9.50 -1.60
CA VAL A 367 5.16 9.90 -2.32
C VAL A 367 4.33 10.92 -1.56
N ILE A 368 4.30 10.88 -0.22
CA ILE A 368 3.35 11.67 0.59
C ILE A 368 3.56 13.19 0.43
N PRO A 369 4.81 13.71 0.49
CA PRO A 369 5.08 15.12 0.21
C PRO A 369 4.80 15.55 -1.23
N ARG A 370 4.56 14.59 -2.13
CA ARG A 370 4.23 14.82 -3.55
C ARG A 370 2.75 14.62 -3.84
N LEU A 371 1.94 14.21 -2.85
CA LEU A 371 0.51 14.04 -3.02
C LEU A 371 -0.19 15.41 -3.05
N SER A 372 -0.80 15.70 -4.18
CA SER A 372 -1.77 16.78 -4.37
C SER A 372 -2.75 16.35 -5.45
N VAL A 373 -3.91 17.01 -5.50
CA VAL A 373 -4.93 16.73 -6.53
C VAL A 373 -4.34 16.91 -7.93
N THR A 374 -3.57 17.98 -8.14
CA THR A 374 -2.92 18.28 -9.43
C THR A 374 -1.91 17.20 -9.82
N ASN A 375 -1.11 16.73 -8.87
CA ASN A 375 -0.06 15.75 -9.14
C ASN A 375 -0.67 14.36 -9.38
N LEU A 376 -1.78 14.04 -8.71
CA LEU A 376 -2.52 12.79 -8.92
C LEU A 376 -3.21 12.78 -10.29
N GLU A 377 -3.78 13.91 -10.72
CA GLU A 377 -4.34 14.07 -12.06
C GLU A 377 -3.25 13.95 -13.15
N ASP A 378 -2.10 14.58 -12.96
CA ASP A 378 -0.95 14.43 -13.87
C ASP A 378 -0.46 12.98 -13.93
N LEU A 379 -0.30 12.33 -12.77
CA LEU A 379 0.06 10.93 -12.69
C LEU A 379 -0.94 10.04 -13.44
N LYS A 380 -2.24 10.25 -13.23
CA LYS A 380 -3.30 9.52 -13.93
C LYS A 380 -3.18 9.71 -15.44
N LYS A 381 -3.01 10.94 -15.93
CA LYS A 381 -2.85 11.24 -17.37
C LYS A 381 -1.60 10.56 -17.94
N ARG A 382 -0.48 10.61 -17.23
CA ARG A 382 0.78 9.97 -17.63
C ARG A 382 0.67 8.45 -17.68
N ILE A 383 0.06 7.83 -16.67
CA ILE A 383 -0.20 6.38 -16.65
C ILE A 383 -1.11 5.97 -17.81
N LEU A 384 -2.22 6.70 -18.03
CA LEU A 384 -3.13 6.41 -19.14
C LEU A 384 -2.42 6.52 -20.50
N ARG A 385 -1.56 7.53 -20.68
CA ARG A 385 -0.76 7.71 -21.90
C ARG A 385 0.21 6.54 -22.11
N VAL A 386 0.94 6.12 -21.07
CA VAL A 386 1.85 4.98 -21.15
C VAL A 386 1.08 3.69 -21.45
N ILE A 387 -0.07 3.46 -20.82
CA ILE A 387 -0.90 2.29 -21.08
C ILE A 387 -1.42 2.30 -22.52
N ALA A 388 -1.85 3.46 -23.05
CA ALA A 388 -2.33 3.61 -24.42
C ALA A 388 -1.24 3.32 -25.46
N HIS A 389 0.00 3.74 -25.21
CA HIS A 389 1.13 3.58 -26.13
C HIS A 389 1.99 2.33 -25.85
N CYS A 390 1.64 1.53 -24.85
CA CYS A 390 2.40 0.33 -24.50
C CYS A 390 2.23 -0.76 -25.57
N THR A 391 3.28 -0.95 -26.37
CA THR A 391 3.37 -2.01 -27.38
C THR A 391 3.86 -3.34 -26.81
N LYS A 392 4.36 -3.36 -25.56
CA LYS A 392 4.89 -4.57 -24.92
C LYS A 392 3.75 -5.51 -24.48
N PRO A 393 3.92 -6.84 -24.66
CA PRO A 393 2.95 -7.81 -24.19
C PRO A 393 2.99 -7.91 -22.66
N LYS A 394 1.82 -8.18 -22.05
CA LYS A 394 1.62 -8.13 -20.58
C LYS A 394 2.56 -9.06 -19.82
N TYR A 395 2.76 -10.28 -20.32
CA TYR A 395 3.62 -11.28 -19.68
C TYR A 395 5.06 -10.78 -19.55
N GLN A 396 5.56 -9.96 -20.49
CA GLN A 396 6.92 -9.41 -20.41
C GLN A 396 7.02 -8.35 -19.31
N ILE A 397 5.96 -7.58 -19.08
CA ILE A 397 5.89 -6.61 -17.99
C ILE A 397 5.80 -7.34 -16.64
N LEU A 398 4.90 -8.33 -16.55
CA LEU A 398 4.69 -9.11 -15.33
C LEU A 398 5.89 -9.98 -14.96
N LEU A 399 6.48 -10.73 -15.89
CA LEU A 399 7.68 -11.54 -15.64
C LEU A 399 8.89 -10.68 -15.26
N ARG A 400 9.03 -9.47 -15.84
CA ARG A 400 10.07 -8.54 -15.41
C ARG A 400 9.81 -8.02 -14.00
N GLY A 401 8.55 -7.76 -13.63
CA GLY A 401 8.14 -7.42 -12.27
C GLY A 401 8.43 -8.55 -11.28
N CYS A 402 8.01 -9.78 -11.58
CA CYS A 402 8.28 -10.95 -10.73
C CYS A 402 9.79 -11.22 -10.63
N ARG A 403 10.56 -11.05 -11.71
CA ARG A 403 12.04 -11.16 -11.66
C ARG A 403 12.64 -10.09 -10.73
N TYR A 404 12.11 -8.88 -10.76
CA TYR A 404 12.55 -7.81 -9.87
C TYR A 404 12.28 -8.12 -8.40
N GLU A 405 11.08 -8.60 -8.07
CA GLU A 405 10.69 -8.99 -6.72
C GLU A 405 11.49 -10.21 -6.20
N LEU A 406 11.68 -11.24 -7.05
CA LEU A 406 12.35 -12.48 -6.67
C LEU A 406 13.87 -12.36 -6.59
N PHE A 407 14.49 -11.55 -7.46
CA PHE A 407 15.95 -11.54 -7.61
C PHE A 407 16.60 -10.20 -7.28
N GLY A 408 15.83 -9.15 -7.00
CA GLY A 408 16.34 -7.80 -6.74
C GLY A 408 17.00 -7.17 -7.98
N GLY A 409 16.39 -6.13 -8.53
CA GLY A 409 17.02 -5.31 -9.58
C GLY A 409 17.46 -3.95 -9.06
N ASN A 410 18.42 -3.31 -9.74
CA ASN A 410 18.72 -1.90 -9.47
C ASN A 410 17.57 -1.03 -10.03
N PRO A 411 16.94 -0.13 -9.25
CA PRO A 411 15.80 0.68 -9.69
C PRO A 411 16.10 1.54 -10.93
N ASP A 412 17.36 1.89 -11.13
CA ASP A 412 17.82 2.77 -12.21
C ASP A 412 17.97 2.03 -13.56
N ASN A 413 17.86 0.69 -13.57
CA ASN A 413 17.79 -0.09 -14.81
C ASN A 413 16.39 -0.11 -15.43
N PHE A 414 15.40 0.52 -14.78
CA PHE A 414 14.16 0.89 -15.43
C PHE A 414 14.36 2.30 -15.98
N PRO A 415 14.50 2.50 -17.29
CA PRO A 415 13.99 3.74 -17.85
C PRO A 415 12.51 3.71 -17.47
N THR A 416 12.17 4.45 -16.42
CA THR A 416 10.79 4.80 -16.19
C THR A 416 10.43 5.49 -17.50
N GLU A 417 9.66 4.86 -18.38
CA GLU A 417 9.20 5.47 -19.65
C GLU A 417 8.44 6.80 -19.40
N LEU A 418 8.24 7.14 -18.12
CA LEU A 418 7.72 8.37 -17.57
C LEU A 418 8.77 9.45 -17.23
N ASP A 419 10.07 9.16 -17.33
CA ASP A 419 11.19 10.10 -17.18
C ASP A 419 11.96 10.22 -18.52
N GLY A 420 11.51 11.19 -19.33
CA GLY A 420 12.39 12.27 -19.76
C GLY A 420 13.51 12.00 -20.79
N GLY A 421 13.64 10.81 -21.37
CA GLY A 421 14.66 10.57 -22.41
C GLY A 421 14.24 10.93 -23.84
N ALA A 422 12.94 10.85 -24.16
CA ALA A 422 12.42 10.94 -25.54
C ALA A 422 11.34 12.02 -25.71
N GLN A 423 11.39 13.07 -24.90
CA GLN A 423 10.32 14.08 -24.85
C GLN A 423 10.41 15.13 -25.97
N GLY A 424 11.53 15.20 -26.71
CA GLY A 424 11.71 16.14 -27.83
C GLY A 424 10.93 15.79 -29.10
N HIS A 425 10.47 14.54 -29.26
CA HIS A 425 9.79 14.07 -30.48
C HIS A 425 8.28 13.84 -30.33
N LEU A 426 7.73 13.98 -29.11
CA LEU A 426 6.32 13.68 -28.79
C LEU A 426 5.46 14.92 -28.53
N THR A 427 6.03 16.12 -28.69
CA THR A 427 5.33 17.41 -28.55
C THR A 427 5.06 18.11 -29.88
N GLN A 428 5.45 17.53 -31.02
CA GLN A 428 5.03 18.04 -32.33
C GLN A 428 3.64 17.52 -32.68
N PRO A 429 2.65 18.40 -32.95
CA PRO A 429 1.38 17.96 -33.51
C PRO A 429 1.64 17.48 -34.94
N LEU A 430 1.60 16.16 -35.15
CA LEU A 430 1.66 15.60 -36.50
C LEU A 430 0.32 15.86 -37.19
N LEU A 431 0.37 16.57 -38.32
CA LEU A 431 -0.72 17.06 -39.17
C LEU A 431 -1.66 15.98 -39.77
N GLY A 432 -1.74 14.77 -39.20
CA GLY A 432 -2.47 13.63 -39.76
C GLY A 432 -3.62 13.07 -38.91
N GLU A 433 -3.83 13.54 -37.68
CA GLU A 433 -4.78 12.90 -36.75
C GLU A 433 -6.27 13.23 -36.97
N GLN A 434 -6.63 14.07 -37.94
CA GLN A 434 -8.03 14.46 -38.17
C GLN A 434 -8.89 13.43 -38.94
N SER A 435 -8.32 12.36 -39.52
CA SER A 435 -9.07 11.50 -40.46
C SER A 435 -9.39 10.06 -40.02
N LEU A 436 -9.00 9.61 -38.82
CA LEU A 436 -9.19 8.18 -38.43
C LEU A 436 -10.13 7.92 -37.24
N LEU A 437 -10.82 8.94 -36.71
CA LEU A 437 -11.72 8.78 -35.55
C LEU A 437 -13.22 8.98 -35.85
N THR A 438 -13.65 8.91 -37.11
CA THR A 438 -15.04 9.21 -37.50
C THR A 438 -16.03 8.03 -37.51
N HIS A 439 -15.71 6.83 -37.03
CA HIS A 439 -16.72 5.76 -36.94
C HIS A 439 -16.59 4.88 -35.67
N GLY A 440 -17.34 5.23 -34.63
CA GLY A 440 -17.57 4.42 -33.43
C GLY A 440 -18.59 5.07 -32.49
N SER A 441 -19.74 4.42 -32.32
CA SER A 441 -21.00 4.86 -31.68
C SER A 441 -20.91 5.32 -30.20
N PRO A 442 -21.96 6.00 -29.67
CA PRO A 442 -21.84 7.06 -28.66
C PRO A 442 -22.12 6.59 -27.23
N THR A 443 -21.12 6.56 -26.34
CA THR A 443 -21.39 6.66 -24.87
C THR A 443 -20.18 7.01 -23.98
N TYR A 444 -19.11 7.60 -24.51
CA TYR A 444 -18.06 8.20 -23.67
C TYR A 444 -17.54 9.44 -24.37
N SER A 445 -18.21 10.57 -24.13
CA SER A 445 -17.75 11.88 -24.58
C SER A 445 -16.49 12.24 -23.79
N PHE A 446 -15.32 12.02 -24.38
CA PHE A 446 -14.07 12.66 -23.99
C PHE A 446 -14.18 14.12 -24.47
N SER A 447 -14.65 15.02 -23.62
CA SER A 447 -14.60 16.46 -23.92
C SER A 447 -13.23 17.00 -23.50
N SER A 448 -12.29 16.99 -24.44
CA SER A 448 -11.12 17.86 -24.40
C SER A 448 -11.16 18.68 -25.68
N ASP A 449 -11.61 19.93 -25.56
CA ASP A 449 -10.90 21.10 -26.08
C ASP A 449 -11.73 22.37 -25.86
N SER A 450 -11.22 23.24 -25.00
CA SER A 450 -11.49 24.68 -25.04
C SER A 450 -10.27 25.39 -24.43
N PRO A 451 -9.55 26.22 -25.20
CA PRO A 451 -8.46 27.04 -24.70
C PRO A 451 -9.05 28.35 -24.17
N LEU A 452 -9.56 28.33 -22.94
CA LEU A 452 -9.86 29.54 -22.17
C LEU A 452 -9.94 29.17 -20.69
N GLU A 453 -9.27 29.96 -19.87
CA GLU A 453 -9.11 29.85 -18.42
C GLU A 453 -10.40 29.38 -17.71
N SER A 454 -10.50 28.08 -17.45
CA SER A 454 -11.37 27.58 -16.40
C SER A 454 -10.57 27.60 -15.10
N PRO A 455 -11.07 28.21 -14.01
CA PRO A 455 -10.35 28.19 -12.75
C PRO A 455 -10.10 26.73 -12.36
N ALA A 456 -8.87 26.41 -11.96
CA ALA A 456 -8.54 25.08 -11.47
C ALA A 456 -9.59 24.67 -10.44
N LYS A 457 -10.25 23.52 -10.66
CA LYS A 457 -11.35 23.02 -9.83
C LYS A 457 -10.99 22.97 -8.32
N TYR A 458 -9.69 22.96 -8.02
CA TYR A 458 -9.13 23.00 -6.68
C TYR A 458 -7.96 24.02 -6.63
N PRO A 459 -7.87 24.85 -5.58
CA PRO A 459 -6.75 25.77 -5.41
C PRO A 459 -5.43 25.00 -5.22
N PRO A 460 -4.30 25.52 -5.72
CA PRO A 460 -3.00 24.88 -5.51
C PRO A 460 -2.59 24.97 -4.04
N LEU A 461 -2.37 23.81 -3.43
CA LEU A 461 -1.86 23.68 -2.07
C LEU A 461 -0.40 23.23 -2.07
N TYR A 462 0.33 23.61 -1.02
CA TYR A 462 1.77 23.48 -0.86
C TYR A 462 2.13 22.78 0.47
N PRO A 463 3.28 22.09 0.54
CA PRO A 463 3.76 21.48 1.76
C PRO A 463 4.11 22.55 2.80
N PRO A 464 4.02 22.27 4.11
CA PRO A 464 4.32 23.25 5.14
C PRO A 464 5.83 23.49 5.29
N GLY A 465 6.19 24.69 5.74
CA GLY A 465 7.52 25.02 6.25
C GLY A 465 8.66 25.07 5.23
N ARG A 466 9.89 25.18 5.75
CA ARG A 466 11.12 25.00 4.96
C ARG A 466 11.45 23.52 4.85
N ILE A 467 11.78 23.05 3.66
CA ILE A 467 11.95 21.61 3.41
C ILE A 467 13.43 21.24 3.39
N ILE A 468 13.79 20.23 4.18
CA ILE A 468 15.06 19.51 4.10
C ILE A 468 14.78 18.20 3.35
N HIS A 469 15.43 18.02 2.21
CA HIS A 469 15.37 16.80 1.41
C HIS A 469 16.60 15.95 1.72
N LEU A 470 16.37 14.76 2.23
CA LEU A 470 17.38 13.73 2.42
C LEU A 470 17.47 12.91 1.13
N GLU A 471 18.64 12.86 0.52
CA GLU A 471 18.89 12.07 -0.69
C GLU A 471 19.93 11.00 -0.42
N GLU A 472 19.71 9.82 -1.00
CA GLU A 472 20.68 8.75 -0.98
C GLU A 472 21.76 9.01 -2.05
N GLU A 473 23.01 9.16 -1.62
CA GLU A 473 24.15 9.23 -2.52
C GLU A 473 24.39 7.83 -3.11
N GLY A 474 24.21 7.71 -4.42
CA GLY A 474 24.35 6.43 -5.12
C GLY A 474 25.75 5.86 -4.96
N THR A 475 25.86 4.67 -4.38
CA THR A 475 27.07 3.85 -4.50
C THR A 475 27.16 3.34 -5.93
N GLY A 476 27.94 4.02 -6.75
CA GLY A 476 28.36 3.50 -8.05
C GLY A 476 29.14 2.20 -7.87
N GLY A 477 28.50 1.07 -8.19
CA GLY A 477 29.20 -0.15 -8.59
C GLY A 477 29.53 -1.19 -7.50
N ARG A 478 29.11 -2.43 -7.81
CA ARG A 478 29.63 -3.74 -7.36
C ARG A 478 29.58 -4.12 -5.86
N PHE A 479 28.77 -5.16 -5.62
CA PHE A 479 29.06 -6.37 -4.84
C PHE A 479 29.53 -6.24 -3.37
N CYS A 480 29.32 -5.11 -2.71
CA CYS A 480 29.47 -5.01 -1.26
C CYS A 480 28.29 -4.22 -0.68
N ARG A 481 27.70 -4.72 0.41
CA ARG A 481 26.67 -4.05 1.22
C ARG A 481 27.26 -2.81 1.91
N ALA A 482 27.69 -1.81 1.15
CA ALA A 482 28.00 -0.51 1.71
C ALA A 482 26.70 0.09 2.26
N ALA A 483 26.75 0.62 3.48
CA ALA A 483 25.63 1.36 4.03
C ALA A 483 25.31 2.54 3.10
N ALA A 484 24.03 2.69 2.75
CA ALA A 484 23.57 3.81 1.93
C ALA A 484 23.98 5.12 2.63
N ARG A 485 24.73 5.98 1.93
CA ARG A 485 25.12 7.28 2.44
C ARG A 485 24.02 8.28 2.10
N TYR A 486 23.65 9.12 3.06
CA TYR A 486 22.62 10.13 2.86
C TYR A 486 23.22 11.53 2.93
N SER A 487 22.71 12.44 2.09
CA SER A 487 23.01 13.87 2.13
C SER A 487 21.74 14.66 2.41
N ALA A 488 21.86 15.78 3.12
CA ALA A 488 20.74 16.66 3.46
C ALA A 488 20.91 18.02 2.76
N ARG A 489 19.89 18.43 2.00
CA ARG A 489 19.86 19.71 1.29
C ARG A 489 18.56 20.47 1.55
N TRP A 490 18.62 21.79 1.54
CA TRP A 490 17.41 22.61 1.51
C TRP A 490 16.76 22.49 0.14
N ALA A 491 15.46 22.19 0.12
CA ALA A 491 14.68 22.01 -1.10
C ALA A 491 13.54 23.02 -1.18
N HIS A 492 13.19 23.40 -2.41
CA HIS A 492 12.04 24.24 -2.67
C HIS A 492 10.79 23.38 -2.88
N GLY A 493 9.62 23.87 -2.46
CA GLY A 493 8.34 23.14 -2.60
C GLY A 493 8.01 22.69 -4.04
N SER A 494 8.50 23.43 -5.05
CA SER A 494 8.33 23.07 -6.47
C SER A 494 8.99 21.74 -6.86
N GLN A 495 10.01 21.26 -6.13
CA GLN A 495 10.66 19.97 -6.39
C GLN A 495 9.75 18.77 -6.05
N PHE A 496 8.65 19.02 -5.33
CA PHE A 496 7.65 18.03 -4.94
C PHE A 496 6.36 18.10 -5.78
N SER A 497 6.36 18.89 -6.87
CA SER A 497 5.21 19.05 -7.79
C SER A 497 4.96 17.84 -8.72
N LYS A 498 5.72 16.75 -8.59
CA LYS A 498 5.60 15.56 -9.42
C LYS A 498 5.75 14.32 -8.55
N ILE A 499 4.81 13.38 -8.70
CA ILE A 499 4.91 12.04 -8.11
C ILE A 499 5.97 11.24 -8.90
N LEU A 500 6.94 10.73 -8.17
CA LEU A 500 8.01 9.89 -8.69
C LEU A 500 7.61 8.42 -8.50
N ILE A 501 7.42 7.69 -9.60
CA ILE A 501 7.14 6.27 -9.53
C ILE A 501 8.47 5.53 -9.33
N GLY A 502 8.59 4.79 -8.25
CA GLY A 502 9.75 3.96 -7.99
C GLY A 502 9.50 2.97 -6.86
N PRO A 503 10.31 1.90 -6.76
CA PRO A 503 10.17 0.88 -5.73
C PRO A 503 10.31 1.47 -4.32
N LYS A 504 11.11 2.53 -4.18
CA LYS A 504 11.37 3.21 -2.91
C LYS A 504 10.30 4.23 -2.51
N MET A 505 9.30 4.53 -3.36
CA MET A 505 8.37 5.64 -3.11
C MET A 505 7.50 5.48 -1.84
N LEU A 506 7.24 4.24 -1.43
CA LEU A 506 6.51 3.91 -0.19
C LEU A 506 7.46 3.55 0.95
N THR A 507 8.61 2.92 0.66
CA THR A 507 9.58 2.55 1.70
C THR A 507 10.28 3.77 2.28
N ASP A 508 10.59 4.77 1.45
CA ASP A 508 11.21 6.03 1.89
C ASP A 508 10.25 6.84 2.78
N HIS A 509 8.94 6.56 2.73
CA HIS A 509 7.97 7.18 3.62
C HIS A 509 8.00 6.59 5.04
N MET A 510 8.50 5.36 5.22
CA MET A 510 8.43 4.67 6.51
C MET A 510 9.31 5.38 7.56
N PRO A 511 8.78 5.57 8.78
CA PRO A 511 9.46 6.36 9.81
C PRO A 511 10.79 5.72 10.24
N ASP A 512 10.92 4.39 10.23
CA ASP A 512 12.17 3.71 10.58
C ASP A 512 13.27 3.94 9.54
N ILE A 513 12.91 4.01 8.25
CA ILE A 513 13.85 4.29 7.16
C ILE A 513 14.28 5.76 7.20
N LEU A 514 13.31 6.67 7.41
CA LEU A 514 13.60 8.10 7.58
C LEU A 514 14.50 8.35 8.79
N MET A 515 14.26 7.68 9.92
CA MET A 515 15.12 7.80 11.11
C MET A 515 16.53 7.27 10.85
N LYS A 516 16.69 6.10 10.22
CA LYS A 516 18.02 5.58 9.84
C LYS A 516 18.78 6.55 8.92
N ALA A 517 18.09 7.14 7.96
CA ALA A 517 18.69 8.13 7.06
C ALA A 517 19.11 9.39 7.82
N LEU A 518 18.26 9.88 8.73
CA LEU A 518 18.57 11.05 9.55
C LEU A 518 19.77 10.80 10.49
N ASP A 519 19.80 9.65 11.16
CA ASP A 519 20.89 9.26 12.06
C ASP A 519 22.22 9.13 11.31
N SER A 520 22.20 8.61 10.08
CA SER A 520 23.38 8.55 9.21
C SER A 520 23.92 9.96 8.90
N VAL A 521 23.06 10.91 8.52
CA VAL A 521 23.48 12.29 8.23
C VAL A 521 24.04 13.00 9.48
N VAL A 522 23.42 12.77 10.64
CA VAL A 522 23.84 13.41 11.90
C VAL A 522 25.16 12.82 12.39
N SER A 523 25.34 11.50 12.29
CA SER A 523 26.57 10.81 12.71
C SER A 523 27.77 11.18 11.83
N ASP A 524 27.57 11.29 10.52
CA ASP A 524 28.62 11.75 9.60
C ASP A 524 29.09 13.17 9.95
N ARG A 525 28.16 14.07 10.31
CA ARG A 525 28.52 15.44 10.75
C ARG A 525 29.31 15.46 12.05
N ALA A 526 28.99 14.59 13.01
CA ALA A 526 29.77 14.49 14.24
C ALA A 526 31.23 14.07 13.94
N ALA A 527 31.46 13.17 13.00
CA ALA A 527 32.80 12.76 12.58
C ALA A 527 33.63 13.90 11.96
N TYR A 528 33.00 14.83 11.23
CA TYR A 528 33.69 16.01 10.68
C TYR A 528 34.02 17.10 11.72
N VAL A 529 33.34 17.14 12.87
CA VAL A 529 33.61 18.12 13.94
C VAL A 529 34.81 17.70 14.81
N PHE A 530 35.19 16.43 14.81
CA PHE A 530 36.34 15.91 15.58
C PHE A 530 37.69 15.94 14.85
N CYS A 531 37.77 16.45 13.62
CA CYS A 531 39.05 16.74 12.96
C CYS A 531 39.43 18.21 13.20
N PRO A 532 40.49 18.51 13.98
CA PRO A 532 41.03 19.86 14.00
C PRO A 532 41.56 20.22 12.61
N PRO A 533 41.52 21.50 12.20
CA PRO A 533 42.25 21.94 11.01
C PRO A 533 43.74 21.74 11.27
N GLY A 534 44.31 20.68 10.69
CA GLY A 534 45.76 20.51 10.59
C GLY A 534 46.36 21.70 9.85
N GLY A 535 47.43 22.24 10.42
CA GLY A 535 48.04 23.51 10.05
C GLY A 535 48.45 23.66 8.59
N GLY A 536 48.60 24.93 8.22
CA GLY A 536 48.59 25.39 6.84
C GLY A 536 49.80 25.01 5.99
N ALA A 537 49.62 25.28 4.70
CA ALA A 537 50.66 25.71 3.80
C ALA A 537 50.07 26.76 2.86
N ASN A 538 50.67 27.95 2.91
CA ASN A 538 50.54 29.04 1.94
C ASN A 538 50.52 28.53 0.50
N VAL A 539 49.57 29.03 -0.31
CA VAL A 539 49.87 29.47 -1.67
C VAL A 539 48.97 30.69 -1.97
N ASP A 540 49.58 31.87 -1.96
CA ASP A 540 49.06 33.10 -2.56
C ASP A 540 49.10 33.03 -4.10
N VAL A 541 48.45 34.02 -4.75
CA VAL A 541 48.69 34.56 -6.12
C VAL A 541 47.80 33.90 -7.20
N VAL A 542 46.83 34.55 -7.90
CA VAL A 542 46.38 35.95 -8.14
C VAL A 542 44.85 35.99 -8.14
#